data_AF-A0A931DHN1-F1
#
_entry.id   AF-A0A931DHN1-F1
#
_cell.length_a   1.000
_cell.length_b   1.000
_cell.length_c   1.000
_cell.angle_alpha   90.00
_cell.angle_beta   90.00
_cell.angle_gamma   90.00
#
_symmetry.space_group_name_H-M   'P 1'
#
loop_
_entity.id
_entity.type
_entity.pdbx_description
1 polymer ?
#
loop_
_entity_poly.entity_id
_entity_poly.type
_entity_poly.pdbx_seq_one_letter_code
_entity_poly.pdbx_strand_id
1 'polypeptide(L)'
;MSASSGVPSPEALEERITELRAAVRRAMARGDRPAARDLRSRLRDAEDAWDEAVLGEATGAAPAPAPARPAAAGAGRQAERGMVPVREQVHQALTLLGAPAAPKLIGSVYAAFFPGEIPGTRLTSLRRDEERSFRTAPYSRPYYLCAALTADLLAPARGLITVSTWPLEQRVVGPLSPRTDFLTAARRVAEHAVRGGTAHSPAVQRLLWRFAANIPGTTGAAVGDVDPALLAEAAEAELEVHRAADGRQRRQAAERARTRLGDAERLFGTRLRAMRAAASGTGGPAPAAAGPAIAAGPSAVPAHGPGPVPAHGPGPVAAGPVAAGPAPVAGLGPAPVPQGGRSGGAPARVPRGSTASRTPENPRPAEEDQPTPSAIRRRRAPSGGTSPRTPRRPDPPASSAIRPHRATHEDDR
;
A
#
# COMPACT_ATOMS: atom_id res chain seq x y z
N MET A 1 -26.69 -11.41 36.48
CA MET A 1 -25.50 -10.59 36.16
C MET A 1 -24.74 -11.31 35.06
N SER A 2 -25.03 -11.01 33.80
CA SER A 2 -24.41 -11.68 32.66
C SER A 2 -23.13 -10.95 32.28
N ALA A 3 -21.99 -11.63 32.41
CA ALA A 3 -20.70 -11.16 31.91
C ALA A 3 -20.74 -11.20 30.38
N SER A 4 -20.87 -10.04 29.73
CA SER A 4 -20.64 -9.92 28.29
C SER A 4 -19.17 -10.24 28.03
N SER A 5 -18.90 -11.35 27.35
CA SER A 5 -17.61 -11.67 26.74
C SER A 5 -17.34 -10.63 25.65
N GLY A 6 -16.84 -9.46 26.07
CA GLY A 6 -16.75 -8.27 25.26
C GLY A 6 -15.52 -8.29 24.38
N VAL A 7 -15.72 -8.54 23.09
CA VAL A 7 -14.84 -7.97 22.08
C VAL A 7 -14.87 -6.44 22.31
N PRO A 8 -13.71 -5.80 22.52
CA PRO A 8 -13.66 -4.36 22.77
C PRO A 8 -14.26 -3.62 21.57
N SER A 9 -15.16 -2.66 21.83
CA SER A 9 -15.77 -1.87 20.76
C SER A 9 -14.71 -1.08 19.98
N PRO A 10 -14.98 -0.72 18.71
CA PRO A 10 -14.07 0.10 17.92
C PRO A 10 -13.63 1.39 18.63
N GLU A 11 -14.54 2.07 19.32
CA GLU A 11 -14.24 3.29 20.09
C GLU A 11 -13.28 3.00 21.27
N ALA A 12 -13.49 1.91 22.01
CA ALA A 12 -12.59 1.51 23.09
C ALA A 12 -11.19 1.13 22.57
N LEU A 13 -11.13 0.55 21.37
CA LEU A 13 -9.86 0.27 20.68
C LEU A 13 -9.14 1.55 20.25
N GLU A 14 -9.85 2.59 19.78
CA GLU A 14 -9.27 3.89 19.45
C GLU A 14 -8.66 4.61 20.66
N GLU A 15 -9.38 4.62 21.79
CA GLU A 15 -8.86 5.14 23.06
C GLU A 15 -7.60 4.37 23.47
N ARG A 16 -7.64 3.04 23.39
CA ARG A 16 -6.51 2.18 23.75
C ARG A 16 -5.29 2.42 22.85
N ILE A 17 -5.50 2.56 21.55
CA ILE A 17 -4.45 2.90 20.58
C ILE A 17 -3.85 4.26 20.92
N THR A 18 -4.66 5.24 21.30
CA THR A 18 -4.21 6.59 21.69
C THR A 18 -3.34 6.54 22.94
N GLU A 19 -3.77 5.79 23.96
CA GLU A 19 -2.99 5.55 25.18
C GLU A 19 -1.65 4.88 24.90
N LEU A 20 -1.65 3.81 24.09
CA LEU A 20 -0.46 3.05 23.74
C LEU A 20 0.54 3.92 22.97
N ARG A 21 0.08 4.74 22.03
CA ARG A 21 0.93 5.73 21.34
C ARG A 21 1.55 6.74 22.31
N ALA A 22 0.78 7.23 23.29
CA ALA A 22 1.32 8.13 24.32
C ALA A 22 2.35 7.45 25.22
N ALA A 23 2.12 6.19 25.59
CA ALA A 23 3.05 5.39 26.38
C ALA A 23 4.36 5.13 25.61
N VAL A 24 4.30 4.80 24.32
CA VAL A 24 5.47 4.64 23.45
C VAL A 24 6.30 5.92 23.42
N ARG A 25 5.67 7.10 23.24
CA ARG A 25 6.39 8.39 23.27
C ARG A 25 7.09 8.61 24.61
N ARG A 26 6.43 8.33 25.74
CA ARG A 26 7.02 8.46 27.07
C ARG A 26 8.20 7.51 27.28
N ALA A 27 8.11 6.26 26.82
CA ALA A 27 9.21 5.30 26.90
C ALA A 27 10.41 5.74 26.06
N MET A 28 10.17 6.20 24.83
CA MET A 28 11.23 6.72 23.96
C MET A 28 11.90 7.98 24.51
N ALA A 29 11.14 8.90 25.09
CA ALA A 29 11.68 10.11 25.72
C ALA A 29 12.60 9.81 26.92
N ARG A 30 12.34 8.71 27.63
CA ARG A 30 13.19 8.22 28.73
C ARG A 30 14.36 7.35 28.26
N GLY A 31 14.51 7.10 26.96
CA GLY A 31 15.52 6.19 26.42
C GLY A 31 15.27 4.70 26.69
N ASP A 32 14.08 4.33 27.17
CA ASP A 32 13.72 2.95 27.53
C ASP A 32 13.30 2.17 26.27
N ARG A 33 14.31 1.65 25.55
CA ARG A 33 14.11 0.91 24.31
C ARG A 33 13.36 -0.42 24.51
N PRO A 34 13.64 -1.23 25.55
CA PRO A 34 12.88 -2.44 25.81
C PRO A 34 11.39 -2.18 26.03
N ALA A 35 11.03 -1.21 26.89
CA ALA A 35 9.62 -0.88 27.13
C ALA A 35 8.94 -0.31 25.89
N ALA A 36 9.64 0.51 25.10
CA ALA A 36 9.10 1.01 23.83
C ALA A 36 8.82 -0.12 22.84
N ARG A 37 9.61 -1.21 22.83
CA ARG A 37 9.39 -2.37 21.96
C ARG A 37 8.15 -3.16 22.37
N ASP A 38 7.97 -3.41 23.67
CA ASP A 38 6.77 -4.07 24.20
C ASP A 38 5.49 -3.27 23.89
N LEU A 39 5.50 -1.97 24.19
CA LEU A 39 4.38 -1.08 23.93
C LEU A 39 4.02 -1.00 22.44
N ARG A 40 5.01 -1.07 21.54
CA ARG A 40 4.78 -1.15 20.08
C ARG A 40 4.23 -2.49 19.63
N SER A 41 4.45 -3.58 20.37
CA SER A 41 3.77 -4.86 20.08
C SER A 41 2.31 -4.73 20.40
N ARG A 42 2.00 -4.29 21.63
CA ARG A 42 0.62 -4.09 22.09
C ARG A 42 -0.16 -3.08 21.25
N LEU A 43 0.52 -2.05 20.73
CA LEU A 43 -0.06 -1.10 19.80
C LEU A 43 -0.46 -1.75 18.48
N ARG A 44 0.39 -2.62 17.91
CA ARG A 44 0.07 -3.36 16.68
C ARG A 44 -1.12 -4.30 16.92
N ASP A 45 -1.11 -5.04 18.03
CA ASP A 45 -2.21 -5.95 18.38
C ASP A 45 -3.55 -5.19 18.50
N ALA A 46 -3.53 -3.97 19.05
CA ALA A 46 -4.72 -3.13 19.16
C ALA A 46 -5.14 -2.51 17.81
N GLU A 47 -4.19 -2.15 16.95
CA GLU A 47 -4.45 -1.66 15.59
C GLU A 47 -5.05 -2.78 14.71
N ASP A 48 -4.52 -4.00 14.79
CA ASP A 48 -5.05 -5.18 14.08
C ASP A 48 -6.48 -5.51 14.56
N ALA A 49 -6.74 -5.42 15.87
CA ALA A 49 -8.07 -5.63 16.43
C ALA A 49 -9.07 -4.53 16.00
N TRP A 50 -8.61 -3.28 15.86
CA TRP A 50 -9.45 -2.19 15.35
C TRP A 50 -9.76 -2.38 13.86
N ASP A 51 -8.75 -2.76 13.06
CA ASP A 51 -8.94 -3.08 11.65
C ASP A 51 -9.96 -4.22 11.49
N GLU A 52 -9.89 -5.27 12.31
CA GLU A 52 -10.87 -6.35 12.33
C GLU A 52 -12.26 -5.88 12.76
N ALA A 53 -12.38 -5.05 13.80
CA ALA A 53 -13.68 -4.58 14.28
C ALA A 53 -14.36 -3.61 13.28
N VAL A 54 -13.58 -2.77 12.58
CA VAL A 54 -14.09 -1.78 11.63
C VAL A 54 -14.33 -2.37 10.23
N LEU A 55 -13.53 -3.36 9.82
CA LEU A 55 -13.61 -3.96 8.48
C LEU A 55 -14.27 -5.35 8.46
N GLY A 56 -14.33 -6.03 9.61
CA GLY A 56 -14.89 -7.38 9.78
C GLY A 56 -16.38 -7.42 10.14
N GLU A 57 -16.95 -6.36 10.72
CA GLU A 57 -18.40 -6.30 11.04
C GLU A 57 -19.24 -5.76 9.87
N ALA A 58 -19.32 -6.55 8.79
CA ALA A 58 -20.46 -6.50 7.89
C ALA A 58 -21.61 -7.34 8.46
N THR A 59 -22.13 -7.01 9.64
CA THR A 59 -23.45 -7.47 10.11
C THR A 59 -23.97 -6.60 11.27
N GLY A 60 -24.61 -5.48 10.89
CA GLY A 60 -25.76 -4.89 11.57
C GLY A 60 -25.62 -4.41 13.02
N ALA A 61 -25.41 -3.11 13.21
CA ALA A 61 -26.27 -2.21 14.01
C ALA A 61 -25.63 -0.81 14.08
N ALA A 62 -26.30 0.20 13.52
CA ALA A 62 -25.88 1.60 13.65
C ALA A 62 -26.30 2.17 15.02
N PRO A 63 -25.41 2.86 15.76
CA PRO A 63 -25.83 3.72 16.86
C PRO A 63 -25.93 5.19 16.42
N ALA A 64 -26.93 5.87 16.97
CA ALA A 64 -27.29 7.28 16.75
C ALA A 64 -26.29 8.26 17.40
N PRO A 65 -26.23 9.55 16.95
CA PRO A 65 -25.20 10.48 17.38
C PRO A 65 -25.53 11.15 18.72
N ALA A 66 -24.53 11.23 19.61
CA ALA A 66 -24.56 12.03 20.85
C ALA A 66 -23.55 13.20 20.79
N PRO A 67 -23.72 14.25 21.61
CA PRO A 67 -23.33 15.62 21.25
C PRO A 67 -21.92 16.04 21.68
N ALA A 68 -21.39 17.02 20.93
CA ALA A 68 -20.05 17.58 21.03
C ALA A 68 -19.74 18.31 22.36
N ARG A 69 -18.49 18.15 22.84
CA ARG A 69 -17.81 19.07 23.76
C ARG A 69 -16.44 19.49 23.21
N PRO A 70 -15.96 20.72 23.47
CA PRO A 70 -14.88 21.32 22.68
C PRO A 70 -13.50 21.34 23.35
N ALA A 71 -12.51 21.51 22.46
CA ALA A 71 -11.23 22.23 22.59
C ALA A 71 -9.95 21.49 23.05
N ALA A 72 -8.94 21.48 22.16
CA ALA A 72 -7.63 22.10 22.42
C ALA A 72 -6.79 22.33 21.13
N ALA A 73 -6.63 23.61 20.80
CA ALA A 73 -5.56 24.33 20.09
C ALA A 73 -4.64 23.61 19.08
N GLY A 74 -4.71 24.07 17.81
CA GLY A 74 -3.68 23.83 16.77
C GLY A 74 -4.16 23.85 15.31
N ALA A 75 -5.47 23.98 15.07
CA ALA A 75 -6.08 23.94 13.73
C ALA A 75 -6.04 25.30 13.01
N GLY A 76 -4.85 25.86 12.79
CA GLY A 76 -4.65 27.06 11.98
C GLY A 76 -4.83 26.82 10.47
N ARG A 77 -5.99 26.27 10.06
CA ARG A 77 -6.51 26.18 8.66
C ARG A 77 -7.94 25.57 8.63
N GLN A 78 -8.86 26.03 9.47
CA GLN A 78 -10.30 25.72 9.38
C GLN A 78 -11.01 26.34 8.14
N ALA A 79 -10.30 26.56 7.03
CA ALA A 79 -10.77 27.38 5.89
C ALA A 79 -11.16 26.60 4.61
N GLU A 80 -11.22 25.26 4.61
CA GLU A 80 -11.84 24.45 3.53
C GLU A 80 -12.82 23.42 4.14
N ARG A 81 -13.96 23.91 4.63
CA ARG A 81 -14.96 23.14 5.37
C ARG A 81 -15.73 22.17 4.45
N GLY A 82 -15.29 20.91 4.40
CA GLY A 82 -16.05 19.80 3.80
C GLY A 82 -15.23 18.75 3.03
N MET A 83 -13.95 19.02 2.73
CA MET A 83 -13.11 18.08 1.96
C MET A 83 -12.20 17.27 2.89
N VAL A 84 -12.23 15.95 2.74
CA VAL A 84 -11.30 15.02 3.39
C VAL A 84 -9.86 15.45 3.04
N PRO A 85 -8.92 15.62 4.00
CA PRO A 85 -7.56 16.03 3.68
C PRO A 85 -6.88 15.04 2.72
N VAL A 86 -6.06 15.52 1.78
CA VAL A 86 -5.40 14.68 0.75
C VAL A 86 -4.69 13.45 1.33
N ARG A 87 -4.06 13.59 2.51
CA ARG A 87 -3.44 12.47 3.22
C ARG A 87 -4.44 11.36 3.54
N GLU A 88 -5.62 11.73 4.03
CA GLU A 88 -6.68 10.79 4.36
C GLU A 88 -7.30 10.18 3.09
N GLN A 89 -7.43 10.97 2.01
CA GLN A 89 -7.86 10.44 0.71
C GLN A 89 -6.92 9.34 0.20
N VAL A 90 -5.61 9.55 0.32
CA VAL A 90 -4.59 8.56 -0.06
C VAL A 90 -4.63 7.34 0.84
N HIS A 91 -4.80 7.54 2.14
CA HIS A 91 -4.93 6.46 3.10
C HIS A 91 -6.14 5.57 2.76
N GLN A 92 -7.33 6.15 2.56
CA GLN A 92 -8.55 5.44 2.15
C GLN A 92 -8.34 4.61 0.87
N ALA A 93 -7.73 5.20 -0.16
CA ALA A 93 -7.45 4.50 -1.40
C ALA A 93 -6.43 3.35 -1.22
N LEU A 94 -5.37 3.54 -0.43
CA LEU A 94 -4.39 2.50 -0.14
C LEU A 94 -4.99 1.36 0.70
N THR A 95 -5.86 1.68 1.67
CA THR A 95 -6.58 0.69 2.48
C THR A 95 -7.51 -0.17 1.62
N LEU A 96 -8.22 0.44 0.66
CA LEU A 96 -9.03 -0.29 -0.31
C LEU A 96 -8.15 -1.20 -1.18
N LEU A 97 -7.06 -0.66 -1.73
CA LEU A 97 -6.11 -1.40 -2.57
C LEU A 97 -5.41 -2.55 -1.84
N GLY A 98 -5.11 -2.38 -0.55
CA GLY A 98 -4.44 -3.39 0.27
C GLY A 98 -3.00 -3.71 -0.12
N ALA A 99 -2.40 -2.93 -1.03
CA ALA A 99 -1.06 -3.15 -1.56
C ALA A 99 -0.37 -1.81 -1.88
N PRO A 100 0.98 -1.75 -1.89
CA PRO A 100 1.70 -0.56 -2.30
C PRO A 100 1.30 -0.15 -3.72
N ALA A 101 1.05 1.14 -3.93
CA ALA A 101 0.47 1.61 -5.18
C ALA A 101 1.11 2.89 -5.72
N ALA A 102 1.04 3.03 -7.03
CA ALA A 102 1.48 4.24 -7.71
C ALA A 102 0.43 5.35 -7.60
N PRO A 103 0.85 6.64 -7.57
CA PRO A 103 -0.02 7.81 -7.54
C PRO A 103 -1.22 7.76 -8.49
N LYS A 104 -1.00 7.28 -9.72
CA LYS A 104 -2.05 7.19 -10.75
C LYS A 104 -3.17 6.20 -10.36
N LEU A 105 -2.80 5.04 -9.81
CA LEU A 105 -3.77 4.04 -9.37
C LEU A 105 -4.54 4.53 -8.14
N ILE A 106 -3.82 5.12 -7.17
CA ILE A 106 -4.42 5.73 -5.97
C ILE A 106 -5.49 6.75 -6.35
N GLY A 107 -5.15 7.71 -7.23
CA GLY A 107 -6.12 8.70 -7.69
C GLY A 107 -7.30 8.10 -8.46
N SER A 108 -7.06 7.07 -9.28
CA SER A 108 -8.11 6.40 -10.05
C SER A 108 -9.09 5.62 -9.17
N VAL A 109 -8.59 4.96 -8.13
CA VAL A 109 -9.41 4.24 -7.14
C VAL A 109 -10.19 5.23 -6.30
N TYR A 110 -9.53 6.31 -5.85
CA TYR A 110 -10.20 7.34 -5.07
C TYR A 110 -11.39 7.93 -5.81
N ALA A 111 -11.18 8.38 -7.06
CA ALA A 111 -12.23 8.97 -7.88
C ALA A 111 -13.34 7.98 -8.28
N ALA A 112 -13.10 6.67 -8.20
CA ALA A 112 -14.09 5.65 -8.52
C ALA A 112 -15.04 5.32 -7.36
N PHE A 113 -14.53 5.37 -6.11
CA PHE A 113 -15.26 4.91 -4.93
C PHE A 113 -15.58 6.00 -3.91
N PHE A 114 -14.89 7.13 -3.96
CA PHE A 114 -14.99 8.19 -2.95
C PHE A 114 -15.35 9.53 -3.61
N PRO A 115 -15.95 10.45 -2.85
CA PRO A 115 -16.25 11.77 -3.36
C PRO A 115 -14.95 12.58 -3.58
N GLY A 116 -14.75 13.03 -4.82
CA GLY A 116 -13.70 13.96 -5.19
C GLY A 116 -12.53 13.34 -5.95
N GLU A 117 -11.47 14.12 -6.14
CA GLU A 117 -10.29 13.73 -6.89
C GLU A 117 -9.02 14.14 -6.15
N ILE A 118 -7.98 13.30 -6.27
CA ILE A 118 -6.64 13.60 -5.73
C ILE A 118 -5.80 14.25 -6.84
N PRO A 119 -5.41 15.53 -6.72
CA PRO A 119 -4.50 16.13 -7.70
C PRO A 119 -3.12 15.47 -7.62
N GLY A 120 -2.66 14.86 -8.71
CA GLY A 120 -1.44 14.04 -8.72
C GLY A 120 -0.16 14.77 -8.29
N THR A 121 -0.09 16.10 -8.46
CA THR A 121 1.03 16.94 -8.02
C THR A 121 1.18 16.98 -6.49
N ARG A 122 0.09 16.81 -5.74
CA ARG A 122 0.08 16.88 -4.27
C ARG A 122 0.76 15.66 -3.62
N LEU A 123 0.82 14.52 -4.30
CA LEU A 123 1.36 13.26 -3.76
C LEU A 123 2.88 13.27 -3.60
N THR A 124 3.60 13.98 -4.48
CA THR A 124 5.06 14.07 -4.39
C THR A 124 5.51 14.92 -3.20
N SER A 125 4.82 16.04 -2.96
CA SER A 125 5.07 16.91 -1.80
C SER A 125 4.69 16.20 -0.49
N LEU A 126 3.54 15.52 -0.48
CA LEU A 126 3.05 14.78 0.68
C LEU A 126 4.08 13.79 1.23
N ARG A 127 4.73 12.99 0.38
CA ARG A 127 5.76 12.04 0.83
C ARG A 127 6.95 12.72 1.54
N ARG A 128 7.40 13.88 1.03
CA ARG A 128 8.50 14.63 1.64
C ARG A 128 8.08 15.24 2.98
N ASP A 129 6.85 15.70 3.07
CA ASP A 129 6.29 16.29 4.29
C ASP A 129 6.07 15.24 5.38
N GLU A 130 5.63 14.03 5.01
CA GLU A 130 5.52 12.87 5.90
C GLU A 130 6.89 12.46 6.47
N GLU A 131 7.92 12.36 5.63
CA GLU A 131 9.29 12.06 6.09
C GLU A 131 9.82 13.15 7.03
N ARG A 132 9.64 14.43 6.68
CA ARG A 132 10.06 15.54 7.53
C ARG A 132 9.35 15.49 8.88
N SER A 133 8.02 15.28 8.87
CA SER A 133 7.22 15.19 10.08
C SER A 133 7.65 14.03 10.97
N PHE A 134 7.96 12.86 10.40
CA PHE A 134 8.44 11.72 11.19
C PHE A 134 9.80 12.01 11.82
N ARG A 135 10.74 12.58 11.07
CA ARG A 135 12.09 12.89 11.59
C ARG A 135 12.06 13.94 12.71
N THR A 136 11.17 14.92 12.62
CA THR A 136 11.02 15.96 13.66
C THR A 136 10.31 15.43 14.90
N ALA A 137 9.27 14.61 14.73
CA ALA A 137 8.51 14.04 15.84
C ALA A 137 8.09 12.59 15.52
N PRO A 138 8.98 11.61 15.79
CA PRO A 138 8.69 10.21 15.50
C PRO A 138 7.43 9.74 16.22
N TYR A 139 6.55 9.03 15.51
CA TYR A 139 5.31 8.45 16.08
C TYR A 139 4.33 9.49 16.67
N SER A 140 4.38 10.73 16.16
CA SER A 140 3.42 11.79 16.52
C SER A 140 2.08 11.64 15.79
N ARG A 141 2.05 10.91 14.67
CA ARG A 141 0.84 10.67 13.86
C ARG A 141 0.37 9.22 14.01
N PRO A 142 -0.93 8.94 13.78
CA PRO A 142 -1.47 7.58 13.82
C PRO A 142 -0.83 6.68 12.76
N TYR A 143 -0.65 7.22 11.56
CA TYR A 143 0.04 6.58 10.45
C TYR A 143 0.87 7.63 9.69
N TYR A 144 1.81 7.15 8.89
CA TYR A 144 2.57 7.93 7.93
C TYR A 144 2.41 7.31 6.54
N LEU A 145 2.28 8.15 5.52
CA LEU A 145 2.39 7.70 4.14
C LEU A 145 3.87 7.67 3.77
N CYS A 146 4.35 6.48 3.43
CA CYS A 146 5.77 6.25 3.24
C CYS A 146 6.06 5.56 1.90
N ALA A 147 7.33 5.43 1.57
CA ALA A 147 7.73 4.74 0.35
C ALA A 147 7.67 3.23 0.60
N ALA A 148 7.27 2.46 -0.41
CA ALA A 148 7.61 1.05 -0.41
C ALA A 148 9.14 0.90 -0.50
N LEU A 149 9.69 -0.21 -0.02
CA LEU A 149 11.13 -0.48 -0.04
C LEU A 149 11.46 -1.54 -1.07
N THR A 150 12.54 -1.38 -1.85
CA THR A 150 12.98 -2.44 -2.75
C THR A 150 13.61 -3.59 -1.95
N ALA A 151 13.34 -4.83 -2.35
CA ALA A 151 13.82 -5.99 -1.62
C ALA A 151 15.36 -6.11 -1.62
N ASP A 152 16.02 -5.68 -2.69
CA ASP A 152 17.47 -5.78 -2.91
C ASP A 152 18.27 -4.76 -2.06
N LEU A 153 17.96 -3.48 -2.21
CA LEU A 153 18.73 -2.37 -1.66
C LEU A 153 18.11 -1.77 -0.39
N LEU A 154 16.86 -2.14 -0.07
CA LEU A 154 16.05 -1.47 0.96
C LEU A 154 16.00 0.05 0.73
N ALA A 155 16.10 0.44 -0.54
CA ALA A 155 15.98 1.81 -1.00
C ALA A 155 14.50 2.12 -1.28
N PRO A 156 14.11 3.40 -1.34
CA PRO A 156 12.74 3.76 -1.69
C PRO A 156 12.40 3.25 -3.10
N ALA A 157 11.40 2.39 -3.20
CA ALA A 157 10.86 1.95 -4.49
C ALA A 157 10.30 3.15 -5.24
N ARG A 158 10.64 3.25 -6.53
CA ARG A 158 10.30 4.42 -7.33
C ARG A 158 8.79 4.50 -7.52
N GLY A 159 8.21 5.59 -7.03
CA GLY A 159 6.81 5.94 -7.32
C GLY A 159 5.77 5.07 -6.61
N LEU A 160 6.15 4.25 -5.63
CA LEU A 160 5.21 3.47 -4.83
C LEU A 160 5.02 4.10 -3.45
N ILE A 161 3.77 4.21 -3.03
CA ILE A 161 3.35 4.73 -1.73
C ILE A 161 2.69 3.58 -0.95
N THR A 162 2.93 3.55 0.35
CA THR A 162 2.35 2.59 1.30
C THR A 162 2.06 3.28 2.65
N VAL A 163 1.48 2.54 3.60
CA VAL A 163 1.05 3.05 4.92
C VAL A 163 1.93 2.43 6.00
N SER A 164 2.45 3.24 6.92
CA SER A 164 3.41 2.79 7.94
C SER A 164 2.88 1.71 8.90
N THR A 165 1.57 1.59 9.06
CA THR A 165 0.91 0.60 9.91
C THR A 165 1.00 -0.81 9.32
N TRP A 166 1.18 -0.94 8.00
CA TRP A 166 1.32 -2.25 7.38
C TRP A 166 2.60 -2.96 7.84
N PRO A 167 2.55 -4.30 7.98
CA PRO A 167 3.73 -5.11 8.23
C PRO A 167 4.85 -4.81 7.23
N LEU A 168 6.09 -4.84 7.69
CA LEU A 168 7.24 -4.39 6.88
C LEU A 168 7.38 -5.21 5.59
N GLU A 169 7.11 -6.51 5.64
CA GLU A 169 7.05 -7.39 4.48
C GLU A 169 6.05 -6.91 3.42
N GLN A 170 4.85 -6.45 3.79
CA GLN A 170 3.86 -5.92 2.85
C GLN A 170 4.33 -4.61 2.21
N ARG A 171 5.22 -3.87 2.88
CA ARG A 171 5.81 -2.62 2.38
C ARG A 171 7.06 -2.84 1.52
N VAL A 172 7.59 -4.06 1.46
CA VAL A 172 8.73 -4.41 0.62
C VAL A 172 8.25 -4.92 -0.73
N VAL A 173 8.97 -4.55 -1.80
CA VAL A 173 8.67 -4.90 -3.19
C VAL A 173 9.89 -5.58 -3.82
N GLY A 174 9.74 -6.86 -4.16
CA GLY A 174 10.67 -7.66 -4.96
C GLY A 174 10.21 -7.83 -6.42
N PRO A 175 10.86 -8.71 -7.20
CA PRO A 175 10.55 -8.95 -8.61
C PRO A 175 9.12 -9.44 -8.88
N LEU A 176 8.55 -10.27 -8.01
CA LEU A 176 7.17 -10.78 -8.14
C LEU A 176 6.12 -9.83 -7.55
N SER A 177 6.55 -8.89 -6.71
CA SER A 177 5.67 -8.01 -5.95
C SER A 177 4.78 -7.12 -6.82
N PRO A 178 5.26 -6.52 -7.94
CA PRO A 178 4.37 -5.77 -8.82
C PRO A 178 3.17 -6.58 -9.33
N ARG A 179 3.36 -7.88 -9.62
CA ARG A 179 2.25 -8.74 -10.07
C ARG A 179 1.33 -9.11 -8.92
N THR A 180 1.86 -9.51 -7.77
CA THR A 180 1.04 -9.86 -6.60
C THR A 180 0.27 -8.66 -6.04
N ASP A 181 0.88 -7.47 -6.01
CA ASP A 181 0.24 -6.22 -5.60
C ASP A 181 -0.88 -5.83 -6.57
N PHE A 182 -0.65 -5.99 -7.88
CA PHE A 182 -1.66 -5.73 -8.91
C PHE A 182 -2.87 -6.66 -8.77
N LEU A 183 -2.66 -7.97 -8.58
CA LEU A 183 -3.72 -8.95 -8.41
C LEU A 183 -4.48 -8.75 -7.08
N THR A 184 -3.75 -8.44 -6.01
CA THR A 184 -4.35 -8.09 -4.71
C THR A 184 -5.26 -6.87 -4.83
N ALA A 185 -4.79 -5.82 -5.49
CA ALA A 185 -5.58 -4.63 -5.77
C ALA A 185 -6.81 -4.94 -6.62
N ALA A 186 -6.67 -5.74 -7.68
CA ALA A 186 -7.77 -6.13 -8.56
C ALA A 186 -8.88 -6.85 -7.78
N ARG A 187 -8.53 -7.87 -6.99
CA ARG A 187 -9.46 -8.63 -6.16
C ARG A 187 -10.19 -7.71 -5.17
N ARG A 188 -9.46 -6.90 -4.40
CA ARG A 188 -10.07 -6.02 -3.39
C ARG A 188 -10.97 -4.95 -3.99
N VAL A 189 -10.58 -4.38 -5.14
CA VAL A 189 -11.41 -3.41 -5.89
C VAL A 189 -12.69 -4.05 -6.38
N ALA A 190 -12.62 -5.25 -6.96
CA ALA A 190 -13.78 -5.95 -7.46
C ALA A 190 -14.76 -6.34 -6.34
N GLU A 191 -14.25 -6.90 -5.24
CA GLU A 191 -15.05 -7.21 -4.07
C GLU A 191 -15.70 -5.98 -3.43
N HIS A 192 -14.95 -4.87 -3.35
CA HIS A 192 -15.48 -3.62 -2.81
C HIS A 192 -16.59 -3.05 -3.70
N ALA A 193 -16.47 -3.19 -5.03
CA ALA A 193 -17.51 -2.77 -5.97
C ALA A 193 -18.82 -3.57 -5.78
N VAL A 194 -18.73 -4.86 -5.50
CA VAL A 194 -19.90 -5.71 -5.18
C VAL A 194 -20.50 -5.30 -3.84
N ARG A 195 -19.69 -5.26 -2.77
CA ARG A 195 -20.17 -4.91 -1.41
C ARG A 195 -20.80 -3.52 -1.34
N GLY A 196 -20.24 -2.55 -2.05
CA GLY A 196 -20.74 -1.17 -2.08
C GLY A 196 -21.92 -0.95 -3.03
N GLY A 197 -22.34 -1.96 -3.81
CA GLY A 197 -23.39 -1.79 -4.83
C GLY A 197 -22.98 -0.85 -5.98
N THR A 198 -21.69 -0.55 -6.14
CA THR A 198 -21.17 0.39 -7.15
C THR A 198 -20.63 -0.31 -8.40
N ALA A 199 -20.81 -1.63 -8.51
CA ALA A 199 -20.32 -2.43 -9.63
C ALA A 199 -20.68 -1.85 -11.00
N HIS A 200 -21.90 -1.34 -11.16
CA HIS A 200 -22.38 -0.78 -12.44
C HIS A 200 -22.03 0.71 -12.65
N SER A 201 -21.31 1.35 -11.71
CA SER A 201 -20.87 2.74 -11.89
C SER A 201 -19.90 2.83 -13.05
N PRO A 202 -20.07 3.77 -14.00
CA PRO A 202 -19.15 3.91 -15.15
C PRO A 202 -17.69 4.14 -14.74
N ALA A 203 -17.45 4.81 -13.62
CA ALA A 203 -16.09 5.05 -13.13
C ALA A 203 -15.44 3.76 -12.61
N VAL A 204 -16.21 2.94 -11.89
CA VAL A 204 -15.80 1.63 -11.39
C VAL A 204 -15.61 0.65 -12.54
N GLN A 205 -16.53 0.59 -13.50
CA GLN A 205 -16.40 -0.28 -14.67
C GLN A 205 -15.15 0.03 -15.51
N ARG A 206 -14.83 1.32 -15.72
CA ARG A 206 -13.55 1.69 -16.37
C ARG A 206 -12.33 1.22 -15.58
N LEU A 207 -12.41 1.19 -14.24
CA LEU A 207 -11.33 0.68 -13.39
C LEU A 207 -11.23 -0.85 -13.48
N LEU A 208 -12.34 -1.57 -13.38
CA LEU A 208 -12.42 -3.02 -13.50
C LEU A 208 -11.92 -3.48 -14.87
N TRP A 209 -12.30 -2.80 -15.95
CA TRP A 209 -11.81 -3.09 -17.30
C TRP A 209 -10.29 -2.98 -17.44
N ARG A 210 -9.66 -1.98 -16.80
CA ARG A 210 -8.19 -1.88 -16.80
C ARG A 210 -7.52 -3.04 -16.07
N PHE A 211 -8.13 -3.56 -15.01
CA PHE A 211 -7.64 -4.75 -14.33
C PHE A 211 -7.84 -6.00 -15.20
N ALA A 212 -9.06 -6.22 -15.69
CA ALA A 212 -9.44 -7.36 -16.53
C ALA A 212 -8.56 -7.47 -17.79
N ALA A 213 -8.23 -6.35 -18.45
CA ALA A 213 -7.36 -6.36 -19.62
C ALA A 213 -5.94 -6.94 -19.37
N ASN A 214 -5.53 -7.10 -18.11
CA ASN A 214 -4.22 -7.62 -17.72
C ASN A 214 -4.33 -8.89 -16.84
N ILE A 215 -5.50 -9.52 -16.73
CA ILE A 215 -5.72 -10.74 -15.94
C ILE A 215 -6.33 -11.79 -16.87
N PRO A 216 -5.63 -12.91 -17.15
CA PRO A 216 -6.20 -14.00 -17.94
C PRO A 216 -7.47 -14.56 -17.30
N GLY A 217 -8.41 -15.05 -18.13
CA GLY A 217 -9.65 -15.67 -17.66
C GLY A 217 -10.81 -14.70 -17.40
N THR A 218 -10.62 -13.39 -17.58
CA THR A 218 -11.68 -12.39 -17.33
C THR A 218 -12.51 -12.03 -18.58
N THR A 219 -12.23 -12.63 -19.74
CA THR A 219 -12.84 -12.26 -21.04
C THR A 219 -14.20 -12.93 -21.31
N GLY A 220 -14.93 -13.34 -20.28
CA GLY A 220 -16.23 -14.02 -20.41
C GLY A 220 -17.46 -13.09 -20.43
N ALA A 221 -17.31 -11.82 -20.07
CA ALA A 221 -18.43 -10.89 -19.95
C ALA A 221 -18.77 -10.21 -21.29
N ALA A 222 -20.05 -9.89 -21.49
CA ALA A 222 -20.55 -9.17 -22.66
C ALA A 222 -19.73 -7.89 -22.91
N VAL A 223 -19.52 -7.55 -24.19
CA VAL A 223 -18.72 -6.39 -24.61
C VAL A 223 -19.19 -5.12 -23.89
N GLY A 224 -18.35 -4.60 -22.99
CA GLY A 224 -18.56 -3.30 -22.34
C GLY A 224 -18.80 -3.34 -20.83
N ASP A 225 -19.04 -4.52 -20.23
CA ASP A 225 -19.21 -4.65 -18.78
C ASP A 225 -18.27 -5.73 -18.23
N VAL A 226 -17.62 -5.46 -17.09
CA VAL A 226 -16.77 -6.43 -16.41
C VAL A 226 -17.52 -6.97 -15.21
N ASP A 227 -17.73 -8.28 -15.18
CA ASP A 227 -18.21 -8.98 -14.00
C ASP A 227 -17.16 -8.90 -12.89
N PRO A 228 -17.41 -8.19 -11.77
CA PRO A 228 -16.45 -8.08 -10.68
C PRO A 228 -16.20 -9.42 -9.99
N ALA A 229 -17.18 -10.34 -9.94
CA ALA A 229 -16.99 -11.64 -9.31
C ALA A 229 -15.99 -12.48 -10.10
N LEU A 230 -16.18 -12.57 -11.42
CA LEU A 230 -15.24 -13.24 -12.32
C LEU A 230 -13.84 -12.63 -12.26
N LEU A 231 -13.73 -11.30 -12.19
CA LEU A 231 -12.45 -10.62 -12.04
C LEU A 231 -11.75 -10.98 -10.72
N ALA A 232 -12.49 -11.02 -9.60
CA ALA A 232 -11.96 -11.38 -8.29
C ALA A 232 -11.45 -12.83 -8.27
N GLU A 233 -12.23 -13.75 -8.83
CA GLU A 233 -11.87 -15.18 -8.94
C GLU A 233 -10.62 -15.38 -9.80
N ALA A 234 -10.58 -14.77 -10.99
CA ALA A 234 -9.42 -14.85 -11.88
C ALA A 234 -8.16 -14.25 -11.24
N ALA A 235 -8.29 -13.11 -10.53
CA ALA A 235 -7.20 -12.49 -9.81
C ALA A 235 -6.67 -13.38 -8.67
N GLU A 236 -7.55 -14.03 -7.92
CA GLU A 236 -7.17 -14.94 -6.82
C GLU A 236 -6.49 -16.20 -7.33
N ALA A 237 -7.02 -16.81 -8.40
CA ALA A 237 -6.45 -17.99 -9.02
C ALA A 237 -5.00 -17.76 -9.47
N GLU A 238 -4.72 -16.61 -10.08
CA GLU A 238 -3.35 -16.25 -10.46
C GLU A 238 -2.50 -15.83 -9.26
N LEU A 239 -3.08 -15.13 -8.28
CA LEU A 239 -2.35 -14.69 -7.08
C LEU A 239 -1.78 -15.89 -6.32
N GLU A 240 -2.52 -16.99 -6.24
CA GLU A 240 -2.08 -18.22 -5.59
C GLU A 240 -0.80 -18.80 -6.19
N VAL A 241 -0.58 -18.64 -7.51
CA VAL A 241 0.65 -19.07 -8.19
C VAL A 241 1.89 -18.33 -7.66
N HIS A 242 1.74 -17.06 -7.28
CA HIS A 242 2.88 -16.18 -6.96
C HIS A 242 3.03 -15.87 -5.46
N ARG A 243 1.95 -15.94 -4.69
CA ARG A 243 1.85 -15.47 -3.29
C ARG A 243 2.94 -16.05 -2.39
N ALA A 244 3.18 -17.37 -2.46
CA ALA A 244 4.16 -18.03 -1.59
C ALA A 244 5.59 -17.59 -1.90
N ALA A 245 5.97 -17.50 -3.18
CA ALA A 245 7.31 -17.10 -3.60
C ALA A 245 7.60 -15.64 -3.29
N ASP A 246 6.66 -14.74 -3.61
CA ASP A 246 6.75 -13.32 -3.31
C ASP A 246 6.83 -13.08 -1.79
N GLY A 247 5.96 -13.75 -1.02
CA GLY A 247 5.92 -13.64 0.43
C GLY A 247 7.23 -14.06 1.11
N ARG A 248 7.88 -15.14 0.62
CA ARG A 248 9.21 -15.55 1.12
C ARG A 248 10.25 -14.45 0.91
N GLN A 249 10.31 -13.86 -0.28
CA GLN A 249 11.28 -12.82 -0.59
C GLN A 249 11.03 -11.55 0.22
N ARG A 250 9.77 -11.12 0.35
CA ARG A 250 9.38 -9.97 1.17
C ARG A 250 9.76 -10.16 2.64
N ARG A 251 9.49 -11.33 3.22
CA ARG A 251 9.89 -11.66 4.60
C ARG A 251 11.40 -11.61 4.79
N GLN A 252 12.17 -12.23 3.89
CA GLN A 252 13.64 -12.18 3.97
C GLN A 252 14.19 -10.75 3.91
N ALA A 253 13.64 -9.92 3.04
CA ALA A 253 14.03 -8.52 2.93
C ALA A 253 13.58 -7.67 4.12
N ALA A 254 12.38 -7.92 4.66
CA ALA A 254 11.90 -7.30 5.89
C ALA A 254 12.80 -7.63 7.09
N GLU A 255 13.26 -8.88 7.21
CA GLU A 255 14.23 -9.26 8.26
C GLU A 255 15.57 -8.51 8.10
N ARG A 256 16.09 -8.39 6.87
CA ARG A 256 17.27 -7.55 6.62
C ARG A 256 17.03 -6.09 6.99
N ALA A 257 15.83 -5.56 6.71
CA ALA A 257 15.48 -4.20 7.09
C ALA A 257 15.36 -4.01 8.60
N ARG A 258 14.78 -4.97 9.34
CA ARG A 258 14.71 -4.94 10.81
C ARG A 258 16.09 -4.93 11.45
N THR A 259 17.04 -5.68 10.89
CA THR A 259 18.41 -5.81 11.42
C THR A 259 19.30 -4.63 11.05
N ARG A 260 19.13 -4.04 9.87
CA ARG A 260 20.08 -3.04 9.32
C ARG A 260 19.60 -1.59 9.39
N LEU A 261 18.30 -1.35 9.53
CA LEU A 261 17.72 -0.01 9.38
C LEU A 261 17.15 0.54 10.68
N GLY A 262 17.36 1.83 10.91
CA GLY A 262 16.70 2.60 11.95
C GLY A 262 15.22 2.84 11.65
N ASP A 263 14.51 3.41 12.63
CA ASP A 263 13.06 3.62 12.56
C ASP A 263 12.64 4.44 11.33
N ALA A 264 13.39 5.50 10.99
CA ALA A 264 13.11 6.34 9.84
C ALA A 264 13.42 5.64 8.51
N GLU A 265 14.55 4.94 8.42
CA GLU A 265 14.94 4.21 7.21
C GLU A 265 13.99 3.05 6.92
N ARG A 266 13.42 2.39 7.94
CA ARG A 266 12.39 1.35 7.75
C ARG A 266 11.07 1.89 7.18
N LEU A 267 10.82 3.20 7.27
CA LEU A 267 9.65 3.84 6.67
C LEU A 267 9.99 4.47 5.31
N PHE A 268 11.09 5.20 5.24
CA PHE A 268 11.39 6.07 4.10
C PHE A 268 12.58 5.60 3.27
N GLY A 269 13.19 4.46 3.59
CA GLY A 269 14.32 3.85 2.89
C GLY A 269 15.66 4.50 3.20
N THR A 270 16.74 3.82 2.81
CA THR A 270 18.09 4.40 2.88
C THR A 270 18.28 5.43 1.78
N ARG A 271 18.79 6.60 2.12
CA ARG A 271 19.27 7.53 1.09
C ARG A 271 20.60 6.99 0.61
N LEU A 272 20.75 6.71 -0.68
CA LEU A 272 22.00 6.26 -1.32
C LEU A 272 23.23 7.13 -0.96
N ARG A 273 23.01 8.38 -0.53
CA ARG A 273 24.07 9.27 -0.01
C ARG A 273 24.72 8.79 1.30
N ALA A 274 24.01 8.05 2.16
CA ALA A 274 24.55 7.54 3.41
C ALA A 274 25.58 6.41 3.19
N MET A 275 25.41 5.59 2.14
CA MET A 275 26.38 4.56 1.79
C MET A 275 27.66 5.15 1.17
N ARG A 276 27.54 6.26 0.45
CA ARG A 276 28.73 6.96 -0.11
C ARG A 276 29.56 7.61 0.99
N ALA A 277 28.93 8.19 2.01
CA ALA A 277 29.63 8.77 3.17
C ALA A 277 30.34 7.70 4.04
N ALA A 278 29.73 6.53 4.22
CA ALA A 278 30.37 5.40 4.90
C ALA A 278 31.53 4.80 4.09
N ALA A 279 31.43 4.77 2.76
CA ALA A 279 32.50 4.31 1.87
C ALA A 279 33.63 5.35 1.64
N SER A 280 33.40 6.62 1.97
CA SER A 280 34.42 7.68 1.92
C SER A 280 34.98 8.07 3.29
N GLY A 281 34.59 7.35 4.35
CA GLY A 281 35.10 7.53 5.71
C GLY A 281 36.47 6.91 5.99
N THR A 282 37.09 6.22 5.03
CA THR A 282 38.51 5.82 5.08
C THR A 282 39.41 7.00 4.72
N GLY A 283 39.39 8.01 5.58
CA GLY A 283 40.26 9.18 5.53
C GLY A 283 40.57 9.65 6.94
N GLY A 284 41.00 8.72 7.81
CA GLY A 284 41.54 9.08 9.12
C GLY A 284 42.91 9.77 8.94
N PRO A 285 43.18 10.87 9.67
CA PRO A 285 44.50 11.48 9.67
C PRO A 285 45.53 10.54 10.31
N ALA A 286 46.71 10.46 9.68
CA ALA A 286 47.84 9.65 10.12
C ALA A 286 48.38 10.10 11.49
N PRO A 287 48.87 9.16 12.32
CA PRO A 287 49.47 9.46 13.62
C PRO A 287 50.93 9.91 13.46
N ALA A 288 51.31 10.98 14.15
CA ALA A 288 52.72 11.37 14.32
C ALA A 288 53.32 10.59 15.51
N ALA A 289 54.45 9.95 15.26
CA ALA A 289 55.23 9.17 16.21
C ALA A 289 56.32 10.00 16.89
N ALA A 290 56.57 9.73 18.19
CA ALA A 290 57.89 9.82 18.84
C ALA A 290 57.83 9.07 20.20
N GLY A 291 58.68 8.05 20.39
CA GLY A 291 58.93 7.37 21.69
C GLY A 291 59.98 8.11 22.54
N PRO A 292 60.73 7.46 23.47
CA PRO A 292 60.75 6.03 23.85
C PRO A 292 60.90 5.70 25.37
N ALA A 293 60.85 4.39 25.67
CA ALA A 293 61.52 3.59 26.73
C ALA A 293 61.21 3.79 28.24
N ILE A 294 60.90 2.68 28.95
CA ILE A 294 61.75 1.99 29.96
C ILE A 294 61.11 0.65 30.39
N ALA A 295 61.97 -0.24 30.89
CA ALA A 295 61.91 -1.69 31.01
C ALA A 295 61.10 -2.32 32.17
N ALA A 296 60.99 -3.65 32.06
CA ALA A 296 61.24 -4.68 33.10
C ALA A 296 60.05 -5.45 33.72
N GLY A 297 59.99 -6.75 33.39
CA GLY A 297 60.04 -7.82 34.41
C GLY A 297 58.73 -8.52 34.82
N PRO A 298 58.77 -9.79 35.29
CA PRO A 298 57.85 -10.84 34.84
C PRO A 298 57.02 -11.53 35.94
N SER A 299 55.94 -12.21 35.55
CA SER A 299 55.28 -13.34 36.24
C SER A 299 54.07 -13.78 35.43
N ALA A 300 53.54 -14.99 35.48
CA ALA A 300 53.97 -16.34 35.82
C ALA A 300 52.76 -17.21 35.42
N VAL A 301 53.02 -18.33 34.75
CA VAL A 301 52.02 -19.33 34.34
C VAL A 301 51.58 -20.14 35.58
N PRO A 302 50.37 -20.71 35.60
CA PRO A 302 50.34 -22.17 35.56
C PRO A 302 49.27 -22.76 34.63
N ALA A 303 49.65 -23.92 34.11
CA ALA A 303 48.86 -24.84 33.32
C ALA A 303 47.93 -25.68 34.19
N HIS A 304 46.76 -26.03 33.64
CA HIS A 304 46.07 -27.27 34.01
C HIS A 304 45.50 -27.94 32.75
N GLY A 305 45.93 -29.20 32.55
CA GLY A 305 45.48 -30.09 31.50
C GLY A 305 44.17 -30.82 31.81
N PRO A 306 43.74 -31.72 30.91
CA PRO A 306 42.34 -32.12 30.73
C PRO A 306 41.95 -33.40 31.47
N GLY A 307 40.65 -33.56 31.71
CA GLY A 307 40.01 -34.76 32.29
C GLY A 307 38.57 -34.96 31.78
N PRO A 308 37.96 -36.14 31.98
CA PRO A 308 37.41 -36.93 30.87
C PRO A 308 35.88 -36.87 30.66
N VAL A 309 35.51 -37.36 29.48
CA VAL A 309 34.18 -37.58 28.89
C VAL A 309 33.40 -38.68 29.63
N PRO A 310 32.07 -38.56 29.79
CA PRO A 310 31.19 -39.72 29.89
C PRO A 310 30.36 -39.92 28.61
N ALA A 311 30.35 -41.16 28.16
CA ALA A 311 29.55 -41.68 27.06
C ALA A 311 28.12 -41.98 27.54
N HIS A 312 27.12 -41.45 26.82
CA HIS A 312 25.76 -41.98 26.82
C HIS A 312 25.27 -42.02 25.37
N GLY A 313 25.06 -43.23 24.86
CA GLY A 313 24.45 -43.45 23.55
C GLY A 313 22.92 -43.38 23.62
N PRO A 314 22.28 -43.17 22.47
CA PRO A 314 20.95 -43.72 22.22
C PRO A 314 20.98 -44.71 21.04
N GLY A 315 20.14 -45.74 21.17
CA GLY A 315 20.04 -46.90 20.30
C GLY A 315 19.46 -46.67 18.90
N PRO A 316 19.32 -47.75 18.11
CA PRO A 316 18.99 -47.69 16.70
C PRO A 316 17.49 -47.50 16.49
N VAL A 317 17.12 -46.53 15.66
CA VAL A 317 15.76 -46.39 15.12
C VAL A 317 15.77 -46.91 13.69
N ALA A 318 14.88 -47.86 13.43
CA ALA A 318 14.73 -48.57 12.16
C ALA A 318 14.37 -47.61 11.00
N ALA A 319 15.12 -47.70 9.91
CA ALA A 319 14.78 -47.09 8.63
C ALA A 319 13.81 -48.01 7.87
N GLY A 320 12.57 -47.54 7.68
CA GLY A 320 11.61 -48.13 6.75
C GLY A 320 11.89 -47.72 5.30
N PRO A 321 11.33 -48.46 4.31
CA PRO A 321 11.77 -48.40 2.92
C PRO A 321 11.32 -47.14 2.18
N VAL A 322 12.26 -46.59 1.40
CA VAL A 322 12.07 -45.51 0.45
C VAL A 322 11.26 -46.04 -0.75
N ALA A 323 10.05 -45.50 -0.95
CA ALA A 323 9.25 -45.76 -2.13
C ALA A 323 9.90 -45.12 -3.37
N ALA A 324 10.02 -45.93 -4.42
CA ALA A 324 10.53 -45.57 -5.72
C ALA A 324 9.70 -44.46 -6.37
N GLY A 325 10.35 -43.36 -6.75
CA GLY A 325 9.79 -42.35 -7.64
C GLY A 325 9.90 -42.79 -9.11
N PRO A 326 8.89 -42.48 -9.96
CA PRO A 326 8.91 -42.86 -11.36
C PRO A 326 9.88 -42.04 -12.21
N ALA A 327 10.38 -42.69 -13.25
CA ALA A 327 11.37 -42.25 -14.23
C ALA A 327 10.98 -40.98 -15.02
N PRO A 328 11.97 -40.25 -15.58
CA PRO A 328 11.72 -39.06 -16.38
C PRO A 328 11.17 -39.41 -17.77
N VAL A 329 10.08 -38.77 -18.14
CA VAL A 329 9.51 -38.79 -19.49
C VAL A 329 10.35 -37.86 -20.37
N ALA A 330 11.00 -38.44 -21.38
CA ALA A 330 11.61 -37.73 -22.49
C ALA A 330 10.52 -37.04 -23.33
N GLY A 331 10.69 -35.75 -23.65
CA GLY A 331 9.71 -35.01 -24.42
C GLY A 331 10.23 -33.70 -25.01
N LEU A 332 10.64 -33.80 -26.27
CA LEU A 332 10.41 -32.84 -27.35
C LEU A 332 11.16 -31.49 -27.29
N GLY A 333 12.14 -31.39 -28.19
CA GLY A 333 12.89 -30.18 -28.49
C GLY A 333 12.07 -29.09 -29.20
N PRO A 334 12.66 -27.90 -29.35
CA PRO A 334 11.98 -26.73 -29.88
C PRO A 334 11.75 -26.82 -31.40
N ALA A 335 10.52 -26.48 -31.82
CA ALA A 335 10.16 -26.29 -33.22
C ALA A 335 10.81 -25.02 -33.81
N PRO A 336 11.15 -25.01 -35.11
CA PRO A 336 11.87 -23.92 -35.76
C PRO A 336 10.99 -22.70 -36.06
N VAL A 337 11.62 -21.53 -35.97
CA VAL A 337 11.09 -20.21 -36.37
C VAL A 337 11.10 -20.10 -37.90
N PRO A 338 9.99 -19.72 -38.57
CA PRO A 338 10.03 -19.40 -39.99
C PRO A 338 10.67 -18.02 -40.23
N GLN A 339 11.80 -18.01 -40.93
CA GLN A 339 12.41 -16.81 -41.50
C GLN A 339 11.57 -16.34 -42.69
N GLY A 340 10.77 -15.29 -42.49
CA GLY A 340 10.18 -14.51 -43.56
C GLY A 340 11.17 -13.45 -44.04
N GLY A 341 11.67 -13.63 -45.27
CA GLY A 341 12.52 -12.66 -45.93
C GLY A 341 11.79 -11.34 -46.20
N ARG A 342 12.48 -10.22 -45.95
CA ARG A 342 12.22 -8.97 -46.65
C ARG A 342 13.54 -8.33 -47.06
N SER A 343 13.67 -8.32 -48.37
CA SER A 343 14.63 -7.66 -49.23
C SER A 343 14.61 -6.14 -49.07
N GLY A 344 15.82 -5.56 -49.08
CA GLY A 344 16.21 -4.46 -49.96
C GLY A 344 15.59 -3.08 -49.72
N GLY A 345 16.40 -2.13 -49.26
CA GLY A 345 16.06 -0.71 -49.33
C GLY A 345 16.99 0.22 -48.56
N ALA A 346 18.27 0.27 -48.92
CA ALA A 346 19.08 1.49 -48.74
C ALA A 346 18.70 2.46 -49.87
N PRO A 347 18.79 3.80 -49.72
CA PRO A 347 20.10 4.44 -49.68
C PRO A 347 20.21 5.77 -48.92
N ALA A 348 21.44 6.29 -48.97
CA ALA A 348 21.85 7.70 -48.97
C ALA A 348 22.35 8.29 -47.64
N ARG A 349 23.67 8.50 -47.67
CA ARG A 349 24.55 9.12 -46.68
C ARG A 349 25.09 10.39 -47.31
N VAL A 350 24.83 11.58 -46.78
CA VAL A 350 25.66 12.81 -46.95
C VAL A 350 25.34 13.83 -45.82
N PRO A 351 26.12 14.90 -45.55
CA PRO A 351 27.00 14.95 -44.38
C PRO A 351 26.87 16.22 -43.49
N ARG A 352 27.63 16.19 -42.38
CA ARG A 352 28.22 17.25 -41.53
C ARG A 352 27.83 18.75 -41.68
N GLY A 353 27.63 19.39 -40.52
CA GLY A 353 27.91 20.81 -40.20
C GLY A 353 27.34 21.14 -38.81
N SER A 354 28.13 21.17 -37.72
CA SER A 354 28.96 22.26 -37.17
C SER A 354 28.22 23.56 -36.81
N THR A 355 28.35 23.94 -35.54
CA THR A 355 28.31 25.29 -34.92
C THR A 355 27.05 26.15 -35.04
N ALA A 356 26.42 26.46 -33.90
CA ALA A 356 26.54 27.79 -33.27
C ALA A 356 25.54 27.96 -32.11
N SER A 357 26.08 28.50 -31.03
CA SER A 357 25.40 29.08 -29.88
C SER A 357 24.37 30.14 -30.30
N ARG A 358 23.21 30.19 -29.63
CA ARG A 358 22.51 31.45 -29.31
C ARG A 358 21.39 31.25 -28.29
N THR A 359 21.62 31.83 -27.13
CA THR A 359 20.63 32.27 -26.14
C THR A 359 19.74 33.37 -26.76
N PRO A 360 18.44 33.38 -26.43
CA PRO A 360 17.75 34.64 -26.13
C PRO A 360 17.03 34.49 -24.78
N GLU A 361 17.47 35.14 -23.71
CA GLU A 361 17.19 36.53 -23.34
C GLU A 361 15.71 36.92 -23.40
N ASN A 362 15.23 37.31 -22.23
CA ASN A 362 13.85 37.39 -21.79
C ASN A 362 13.54 38.86 -21.52
N PRO A 363 12.58 39.51 -22.21
CA PRO A 363 12.12 40.82 -21.80
C PRO A 363 10.91 40.71 -20.86
N ARG A 364 11.05 41.36 -19.70
CA ARG A 364 9.99 41.68 -18.72
C ARG A 364 8.98 42.69 -19.30
N PRO A 365 7.77 42.78 -18.71
CA PRO A 365 6.61 43.42 -19.32
C PRO A 365 6.58 44.93 -19.12
N ALA A 366 6.03 45.63 -20.11
CA ALA A 366 5.60 47.01 -20.00
C ALA A 366 4.24 47.11 -19.31
N GLU A 367 4.16 48.09 -18.41
CA GLU A 367 2.97 48.74 -17.88
C GLU A 367 2.03 49.18 -19.01
N GLU A 368 0.71 49.07 -18.83
CA GLU A 368 -0.22 50.21 -18.88
C GLU A 368 -1.69 49.78 -18.74
N ASP A 369 -2.41 50.63 -18.02
CA ASP A 369 -3.83 50.97 -18.07
C ASP A 369 -4.92 49.94 -17.69
N GLN A 370 -5.36 50.12 -16.44
CA GLN A 370 -6.76 50.00 -16.05
C GLN A 370 -7.60 51.12 -16.71
N PRO A 371 -8.86 50.82 -17.06
CA PRO A 371 -9.92 51.78 -16.78
C PRO A 371 -11.03 51.19 -15.91
N THR A 372 -11.42 51.99 -14.91
CA THR A 372 -12.57 51.82 -14.01
C THR A 372 -13.84 52.51 -14.59
N PRO A 373 -15.02 52.37 -13.95
CA PRO A 373 -16.28 52.04 -14.62
C PRO A 373 -17.25 53.22 -14.77
N SER A 374 -18.22 53.07 -15.68
CA SER A 374 -19.54 53.73 -15.74
C SER A 374 -20.22 53.31 -17.05
N ALA A 375 -21.52 53.21 -17.25
CA ALA A 375 -22.70 53.25 -16.42
C ALA A 375 -23.89 52.87 -17.34
N ILE A 376 -24.96 52.32 -16.77
CA ILE A 376 -26.37 52.56 -17.17
C ILE A 376 -26.76 52.25 -18.65
N ARG A 377 -27.57 51.20 -18.87
CA ARG A 377 -28.99 51.38 -19.27
C ARG A 377 -29.82 50.09 -19.31
N ARG A 378 -30.99 50.24 -18.71
CA ARG A 378 -32.23 49.45 -18.82
C ARG A 378 -32.54 49.01 -20.27
N ARG A 379 -33.10 47.81 -20.45
CA ARG A 379 -34.48 47.59 -20.95
C ARG A 379 -34.86 46.11 -21.12
N ARG A 380 -36.09 45.84 -20.65
CA ARG A 380 -37.14 44.95 -21.21
C ARG A 380 -36.95 43.43 -21.26
N ALA A 381 -37.82 42.76 -20.51
CA ALA A 381 -38.43 41.46 -20.81
C ALA A 381 -39.16 41.47 -22.17
N PRO A 382 -39.40 40.29 -22.76
CA PRO A 382 -40.73 39.70 -22.58
C PRO A 382 -40.76 38.18 -22.38
N SER A 383 -41.79 37.80 -21.62
CA SER A 383 -42.62 36.58 -21.63
C SER A 383 -42.37 35.47 -22.67
N GLY A 384 -42.37 34.24 -22.16
CA GLY A 384 -42.66 32.99 -22.87
C GLY A 384 -42.07 31.83 -22.05
N GLY A 385 -42.79 30.93 -21.38
CA GLY A 385 -44.11 30.41 -21.65
C GLY A 385 -44.01 28.99 -22.20
N THR A 386 -43.49 28.04 -21.42
CA THR A 386 -43.58 26.61 -21.76
C THR A 386 -43.45 25.74 -20.51
N SER A 387 -44.57 25.23 -20.02
CA SER A 387 -44.64 24.16 -19.02
C SER A 387 -44.17 22.84 -19.62
N PRO A 388 -43.32 22.05 -18.93
CA PRO A 388 -43.06 20.68 -19.33
C PRO A 388 -44.16 19.74 -18.82
N ARG A 389 -44.60 18.93 -19.77
CA ARG A 389 -45.64 17.90 -19.75
C ARG A 389 -45.17 16.71 -18.91
N THR A 390 -45.94 16.36 -17.89
CA THR A 390 -45.71 15.18 -17.02
C THR A 390 -45.93 13.88 -17.80
N PRO A 391 -44.99 12.92 -17.82
CA PRO A 391 -45.26 11.59 -18.36
C PRO A 391 -46.02 10.73 -17.35
N ARG A 392 -47.07 10.07 -17.85
CA ARG A 392 -47.92 9.08 -17.18
C ARG A 392 -47.09 7.91 -16.63
N ARG A 393 -47.37 7.51 -15.39
CA ARG A 393 -47.00 6.21 -14.80
C ARG A 393 -47.73 5.07 -15.56
N PRO A 394 -47.07 3.95 -15.90
CA PRO A 394 -47.75 2.72 -16.24
C PRO A 394 -48.15 1.93 -14.97
N ASP A 395 -49.33 1.32 -15.03
CA ASP A 395 -49.91 0.46 -14.01
C ASP A 395 -49.09 -0.85 -13.80
N PRO A 396 -49.05 -1.42 -12.58
CA PRO A 396 -48.40 -2.69 -12.32
C PRO A 396 -49.27 -3.89 -12.78
N PRO A 397 -48.69 -4.94 -13.39
CA PRO A 397 -49.42 -6.17 -13.66
C PRO A 397 -49.63 -7.02 -12.40
N ALA A 398 -50.71 -7.79 -12.47
CA ALA A 398 -51.39 -8.55 -11.43
C ALA A 398 -50.52 -9.57 -10.66
N SER A 399 -50.84 -9.68 -9.37
CA SER A 399 -50.51 -10.80 -8.50
C SER A 399 -50.97 -12.14 -9.09
N SER A 400 -50.01 -13.03 -9.36
CA SER A 400 -50.28 -14.46 -9.48
C SER A 400 -49.99 -15.14 -8.15
N ALA A 401 -51.05 -15.77 -7.63
CA ALA A 401 -51.08 -16.55 -6.40
C ALA A 401 -50.19 -17.79 -6.51
N ILE A 402 -49.31 -17.97 -5.53
CA ILE A 402 -48.57 -19.21 -5.29
C ILE A 402 -49.45 -20.12 -4.42
N ARG A 403 -49.90 -21.25 -4.98
CA ARG A 403 -50.48 -22.39 -4.25
C ARG A 403 -49.37 -23.10 -3.46
N PRO A 404 -49.58 -23.48 -2.19
CA PRO A 404 -48.67 -24.36 -1.48
C PRO A 404 -48.84 -25.83 -1.93
N HIS A 405 -47.71 -26.48 -2.25
CA HIS A 405 -47.62 -27.92 -2.47
C HIS A 405 -47.84 -28.67 -1.15
N ARG A 406 -48.79 -29.60 -1.19
CA ARG A 406 -49.12 -30.56 -0.15
C ARG A 406 -48.02 -31.62 -0.07
N ALA A 407 -47.37 -31.74 1.09
CA ALA A 407 -46.52 -32.87 1.43
C ALA A 407 -47.40 -34.09 1.75
N THR A 408 -47.21 -35.19 1.04
CA THR A 408 -47.68 -36.51 1.44
C THR A 408 -46.60 -37.17 2.26
N HIS A 409 -46.93 -37.35 3.54
CA HIS A 409 -46.30 -38.27 4.47
C HIS A 409 -46.85 -39.66 4.14
N GLU A 410 -45.98 -40.62 3.80
CA GLU A 410 -46.35 -42.03 3.67
C GLU A 410 -45.36 -42.81 4.53
N ASP A 411 -45.90 -43.31 5.63
CA ASP A 411 -45.31 -44.20 6.62
C ASP A 411 -46.23 -45.44 6.65
N ASP A 412 -45.66 -46.60 6.99
CA ASP A 412 -46.27 -47.94 7.14
C ASP A 412 -46.54 -48.78 5.86
N ARG A 413 -45.59 -49.66 5.53
CA ARG A 413 -45.63 -51.11 5.89
C ARG A 413 -44.42 -51.91 5.41
#